data_AF-A0A7C1EQF1-F1
#
_entry.id   AF-A0A7C1EQF1-F1
#
_cell.length_a   1.000
_cell.length_b   1.000
_cell.length_c   1.000
_cell.angle_alpha   90.00
_cell.angle_beta   90.00
_cell.angle_gamma   90.00
#
_symmetry.space_group_name_H-M   'P 1'
#
loop_
_entity.id
_entity.type
_entity.pdbx_description
1 polymer ?
#
loop_
_entity_poly.entity_id
_entity_poly.type
_entity_poly.pdbx_seq_one_letter_code
_entity_poly.pdbx_strand_id
1 'polypeptide(L)'
;MERASAMYHSDAFSPLMLVYADTTGHIVFASKPFLALLGYADLKEIIGKSIAEVLGISEEMTARLIQKSRQNEYPSQHTLELFLPSGASVTVECTSTARFNFKRTFIGFDLSLYILPGMEISHRRCNQRPKQIASVMYNNQVLLEQGLLRFYINLQLRHLQTLLAEMGGQRISDTMHRIIQKNHPNGQNVFEEQETTPEVYASLLAQAARYTSRVVGWRMVLETMQSVDGQIDELTRKAAERAGLRNLLKSHYG
;
A
#
# COMPACT_ATOMS: atom_id res chain seq x y z
N MET A 1 -30.25 22.38 1.83
CA MET A 1 -30.47 20.98 1.42
C MET A 1 -29.22 20.53 0.68
N GLU A 2 -28.12 20.39 1.42
CA GLU A 2 -26.80 20.02 0.91
C GLU A 2 -26.67 18.50 0.94
N ARG A 3 -26.53 17.88 -0.23
CA ARG A 3 -26.10 16.49 -0.33
C ARG A 3 -24.59 16.45 -0.12
N ALA A 4 -24.16 16.16 1.10
CA ALA A 4 -22.81 15.66 1.36
C ALA A 4 -22.67 14.31 0.63
N SER A 5 -22.01 14.33 -0.53
CA SER A 5 -21.61 13.13 -1.25
C SER A 5 -20.51 12.47 -0.44
N ALA A 6 -20.89 11.56 0.46
CA ALA A 6 -19.95 10.66 1.12
C ALA A 6 -19.46 9.65 0.08
N MET A 7 -18.40 10.05 -0.63
CA MET A 7 -17.67 9.26 -1.61
C MET A 7 -16.83 8.21 -0.84
N TYR A 8 -17.50 7.14 -0.40
CA TYR A 8 -16.83 5.93 0.06
C TYR A 8 -16.27 5.21 -1.16
N HIS A 9 -15.00 5.43 -1.46
CA HIS A 9 -14.23 4.58 -2.36
C HIS A 9 -13.93 3.27 -1.64
N SER A 10 -14.17 2.15 -2.32
CA SER A 10 -13.79 0.84 -1.79
C SER A 10 -12.26 0.76 -1.84
N ASP A 11 -11.62 0.93 -0.68
CA ASP A 11 -10.16 1.03 -0.48
C ASP A 11 -9.41 -0.29 -0.72
N ALA A 12 -9.68 -1.00 -1.81
CA ALA A 12 -8.80 -2.08 -2.25
C ALA A 12 -7.52 -1.40 -2.71
N PHE A 13 -6.54 -1.26 -1.79
CA PHE A 13 -5.25 -0.62 -2.03
C PHE A 13 -4.52 -1.34 -3.17
N SER A 14 -4.88 -1.07 -4.42
CA SER A 14 -4.08 -1.46 -5.57
C SER A 14 -2.65 -1.00 -5.28
N PRO A 15 -1.64 -1.87 -5.44
CA PRO A 15 -0.26 -1.51 -5.11
C PRO A 15 0.06 -0.17 -5.77
N LEU A 16 0.43 0.81 -4.95
CA LEU A 16 0.48 2.22 -5.33
C LEU A 16 1.36 2.37 -6.57
N MET A 17 0.75 2.71 -7.70
CA MET A 17 1.46 2.96 -8.94
C MET A 17 2.04 4.35 -8.86
N LEU A 18 3.25 4.41 -8.31
CA LEU A 18 3.96 5.65 -8.03
C LEU A 18 4.98 5.93 -9.14
N VAL A 19 5.03 7.18 -9.59
CA VAL A 19 6.11 7.74 -10.43
C VAL A 19 6.52 9.08 -9.86
N TYR A 20 7.83 9.37 -9.87
CA TYR A 20 8.39 10.66 -9.49
C TYR A 20 9.03 11.30 -10.72
N ALA A 21 8.72 12.58 -10.93
CA ALA A 21 9.27 13.37 -12.01
C ALA A 21 9.87 14.67 -11.50
N ASP A 22 10.85 15.17 -12.26
CA ASP A 22 11.54 16.41 -11.98
C ASP A 22 10.67 17.65 -12.24
N THR A 23 11.25 18.83 -12.11
CA THR A 23 10.53 20.11 -12.27
C THR A 23 10.02 20.37 -13.69
N THR A 24 10.53 19.62 -14.68
CA THR A 24 10.20 19.70 -16.10
C THR A 24 9.30 18.55 -16.57
N GLY A 25 8.95 17.62 -15.68
CA GLY A 25 8.09 16.47 -16.01
C GLY A 25 8.83 15.27 -16.60
N HIS A 26 10.16 15.20 -16.47
CA HIS A 26 10.91 14.00 -16.84
C HIS A 26 10.98 13.02 -15.68
N ILE A 27 10.81 11.73 -15.97
CA ILE A 27 10.77 10.67 -14.97
C ILE A 27 12.15 10.43 -14.38
N VAL A 28 12.22 10.41 -13.05
CA VAL A 28 13.45 10.11 -12.30
C VAL A 28 13.32 8.86 -11.43
N PHE A 29 12.09 8.37 -11.21
CA PHE A 29 11.81 7.11 -10.55
C PHE A 29 10.41 6.61 -10.92
N ALA A 30 10.24 5.29 -10.97
CA ALA A 30 8.93 4.67 -11.03
C ALA A 30 8.92 3.35 -10.25
N SER A 31 7.77 3.06 -9.65
CA SER A 31 7.51 1.82 -8.94
C SER A 31 7.32 0.64 -9.90
N LYS A 32 7.60 -0.58 -9.44
CA LYS A 32 7.36 -1.80 -10.24
C LYS A 32 5.90 -1.95 -10.71
N PRO A 33 4.86 -1.66 -9.88
CA PRO A 33 3.47 -1.69 -10.35
C PRO A 33 3.20 -0.70 -11.49
N PHE A 34 3.81 0.49 -11.46
CA PHE A 34 3.70 1.47 -12.55
C PHE A 34 4.33 0.94 -13.86
N LEU A 35 5.53 0.37 -13.78
CA LEU A 35 6.21 -0.25 -14.94
C LEU A 35 5.38 -1.40 -15.52
N ALA A 36 4.86 -2.27 -14.65
CA ALA A 36 4.05 -3.42 -15.04
C ALA A 36 2.72 -3.00 -15.71
N LEU A 37 2.07 -1.94 -15.21
CA LEU A 37 0.86 -1.39 -15.84
C LEU A 37 1.14 -0.98 -17.28
N LEU A 38 2.21 -0.21 -17.50
CA LEU A 38 2.55 0.34 -18.81
C LEU A 38 3.37 -0.62 -19.68
N GLY A 39 3.63 -1.85 -19.22
CA GLY A 39 4.33 -2.88 -19.96
C GLY A 39 5.82 -2.61 -20.21
N TYR A 40 6.47 -1.82 -19.37
CA TYR A 40 7.92 -1.64 -19.38
C TYR A 40 8.61 -2.74 -18.56
N ALA A 41 9.72 -3.28 -19.06
CA ALA A 41 10.42 -4.36 -18.35
C ALA A 41 11.36 -3.80 -17.27
N ASP A 42 11.99 -2.65 -17.52
CA ASP A 42 12.94 -2.02 -16.60
C ASP A 42 12.72 -0.50 -16.49
N LEU A 43 13.03 0.05 -15.32
CA LEU A 43 13.02 1.50 -15.07
C LEU A 43 13.92 2.27 -16.05
N LYS A 44 15.04 1.68 -16.47
CA LYS A 44 15.99 2.29 -17.43
C LYS A 44 15.35 2.66 -18.77
N GLU A 45 14.23 2.04 -19.15
CA GLU A 45 13.53 2.34 -20.39
C GLU A 45 12.75 3.66 -20.35
N ILE A 46 12.46 4.17 -19.14
CA ILE A 46 11.62 5.36 -18.94
C ILE A 46 12.29 6.51 -18.19
N ILE A 47 13.43 6.27 -17.54
CA ILE A 47 14.18 7.34 -16.89
C ILE A 47 14.59 8.40 -17.93
N GLY A 48 14.32 9.67 -17.59
CA GLY A 48 14.61 10.82 -18.44
C GLY A 48 13.60 11.05 -19.56
N LYS A 49 12.60 10.19 -19.76
CA LYS A 49 11.48 10.45 -20.68
C LYS A 49 10.45 11.37 -20.04
N SER A 50 9.71 12.11 -20.86
CA SER A 50 8.62 12.95 -20.36
C SER A 50 7.45 12.09 -19.88
N ILE A 51 6.72 12.58 -18.87
CA ILE A 51 5.46 11.96 -18.44
C ILE A 51 4.46 11.88 -19.59
N ALA A 52 4.43 12.87 -20.48
CA ALA A 52 3.55 12.89 -21.64
C ALA A 52 3.80 11.68 -22.55
N GLU A 53 5.07 11.41 -22.86
CA GLU A 53 5.49 10.26 -23.67
C GLU A 53 5.13 8.95 -22.98
N VAL A 54 5.47 8.79 -21.70
CA VAL A 54 5.33 7.51 -20.99
C VAL A 54 3.89 7.16 -20.67
N LEU A 55 3.05 8.15 -20.34
CA LEU A 55 1.62 7.96 -20.08
C LEU A 55 0.75 8.02 -21.35
N GLY A 56 1.31 8.46 -22.47
CA GLY A 56 0.55 8.68 -23.71
C GLY A 56 -0.48 9.81 -23.58
N ILE A 57 -0.20 10.84 -22.79
CA ILE A 57 -1.06 12.02 -22.61
C ILE A 57 -0.49 13.23 -23.34
N SER A 58 -1.30 14.25 -23.58
CA SER A 58 -0.81 15.47 -24.24
C SER A 58 0.15 16.27 -23.35
N GLU A 59 1.11 16.95 -23.98
CA GLU A 59 2.01 17.88 -23.26
C GLU A 59 1.25 18.98 -22.52
N GLU A 60 0.11 19.42 -23.06
CA GLU A 60 -0.77 20.38 -22.38
C GLU A 60 -1.33 19.79 -21.06
N MET A 61 -1.74 18.53 -21.06
CA MET A 61 -2.23 17.86 -19.85
C MET A 61 -1.11 17.73 -18.82
N THR A 62 0.09 17.35 -19.25
CA THR A 62 1.27 17.27 -18.37
C THR A 62 1.60 18.63 -17.77
N ALA A 63 1.58 19.70 -18.57
CA ALA A 63 1.78 21.07 -18.08
C ALA A 63 0.73 21.47 -17.03
N ARG A 64 -0.55 21.10 -17.24
CA ARG A 64 -1.63 21.32 -16.27
C ARG A 64 -1.40 20.55 -14.97
N LEU A 65 -0.96 19.30 -15.03
CA LEU A 65 -0.62 18.49 -13.85
C LEU A 65 0.51 19.14 -13.05
N ILE A 66 1.58 19.58 -13.71
CA ILE A 66 2.72 20.27 -13.08
C ILE A 66 2.24 21.58 -12.44
N GLN A 67 1.49 22.39 -13.17
CA GLN A 67 1.02 23.68 -12.69
C GLN A 67 0.10 23.54 -11.47
N LYS A 68 -0.88 22.63 -11.52
CA LYS A 68 -1.78 22.38 -10.40
C LYS A 68 -1.05 21.86 -9.18
N SER A 69 -0.07 20.96 -9.37
CA SER A 69 0.75 20.45 -8.27
C SER A 69 1.56 21.57 -7.61
N ARG A 70 2.09 22.53 -8.38
CA ARG A 70 2.83 23.67 -7.84
C ARG A 70 1.96 24.63 -7.03
N GLN A 71 0.69 24.79 -7.41
CA GLN A 71 -0.21 25.77 -6.80
C GLN A 71 -0.92 25.24 -5.55
N ASN A 72 -1.08 23.93 -5.44
CA ASN A 72 -1.83 23.31 -4.35
C ASN A 72 -0.88 22.70 -3.32
N GLU A 73 -1.04 23.10 -2.05
CA GLU A 73 -0.41 22.38 -0.93
C GLU A 73 -1.03 20.98 -0.74
N TYR A 74 -2.21 20.75 -1.32
CA TYR A 74 -2.96 19.50 -1.25
C TYR A 74 -2.84 18.69 -2.54
N PRO A 75 -2.89 17.34 -2.45
CA PRO A 75 -2.88 16.49 -3.63
C PRO A 75 -4.03 16.82 -4.57
N SER A 76 -3.75 16.93 -5.88
CA SER A 76 -4.79 17.20 -6.87
C SER A 76 -5.16 15.93 -7.62
N GLN A 77 -6.46 15.65 -7.72
CA GLN A 77 -7.00 14.46 -8.39
C GLN A 77 -7.42 14.78 -9.83
N HIS A 78 -7.06 13.91 -10.77
CA HIS A 78 -7.42 13.99 -12.18
C HIS A 78 -7.76 12.60 -12.69
N THR A 79 -8.77 12.50 -13.54
CA THR A 79 -9.01 11.26 -14.30
C THR A 79 -8.19 11.31 -15.59
N LEU A 80 -7.38 10.28 -15.83
CA LEU A 80 -6.59 10.13 -17.05
C LEU A 80 -7.03 8.87 -17.79
N GLU A 81 -7.06 8.94 -19.13
CA GLU A 81 -7.14 7.77 -19.99
C GLU A 81 -5.72 7.43 -20.46
N LEU A 82 -5.24 6.24 -20.10
CA LEU A 82 -3.92 5.74 -20.48
C LEU A 82 -4.06 4.70 -21.59
N PHE A 83 -3.13 4.71 -22.54
CA PHE A 83 -3.04 3.69 -23.58
C PHE A 83 -1.97 2.67 -23.23
N LEU A 84 -2.38 1.43 -23.03
CA LEU A 84 -1.49 0.32 -22.75
C LEU A 84 -0.78 -0.14 -24.03
N PRO A 85 0.40 -0.78 -23.95
CA PRO A 85 1.09 -1.34 -25.12
C PRO A 85 0.26 -2.35 -25.90
N SER A 86 -0.72 -2.98 -25.25
CA SER A 86 -1.71 -3.86 -25.89
C SER A 86 -2.69 -3.13 -26.82
N GLY A 87 -2.66 -1.80 -26.86
CA GLY A 87 -3.64 -0.95 -27.56
C GLY A 87 -4.96 -0.76 -26.80
N ALA A 88 -5.09 -1.34 -25.60
CA ALA A 88 -6.22 -1.10 -24.72
C ALA A 88 -6.12 0.26 -24.05
N SER A 89 -7.26 0.91 -23.79
CA SER A 89 -7.29 2.07 -22.89
C SER A 89 -7.74 1.68 -21.49
N VAL A 90 -7.12 2.31 -20.48
CA VAL A 90 -7.49 2.17 -19.07
C VAL A 90 -7.70 3.55 -18.47
N THR A 91 -8.82 3.74 -17.78
CA THR A 91 -9.07 4.96 -17.03
C THR A 91 -8.49 4.83 -15.62
N VAL A 92 -7.64 5.79 -15.26
CA VAL A 92 -7.02 5.85 -13.94
C VAL A 92 -7.39 7.16 -13.25
N GLU A 93 -7.56 7.12 -11.94
CA GLU A 93 -7.47 8.30 -11.10
C GLU A 93 -5.99 8.56 -10.80
N CYS A 94 -5.55 9.77 -11.11
CA CYS A 94 -4.20 10.26 -10.90
C CYS A 94 -4.24 11.32 -9.80
N THR A 95 -3.51 11.07 -8.73
CA THR A 95 -3.26 12.07 -7.70
C THR A 95 -1.85 12.63 -7.87
N SER A 96 -1.70 13.94 -7.91
CA SER A 96 -0.39 14.60 -8.04
C SER A 96 -0.02 15.38 -6.78
N THR A 97 1.20 15.19 -6.29
CA THR A 97 1.71 15.85 -5.08
C THR A 97 3.04 16.54 -5.37
N ALA A 98 3.13 17.84 -5.09
CA ALA A 98 4.40 18.56 -5.23
C ALA A 98 5.42 18.18 -4.16
N ARG A 99 6.69 18.16 -4.56
CA ARG A 99 7.83 17.93 -3.67
C ARG A 99 8.69 19.17 -3.61
N PHE A 100 9.08 19.52 -2.39
CA PHE A 100 9.91 20.67 -2.08
C PHE A 100 11.14 20.24 -1.29
N ASN A 101 12.25 20.92 -1.50
CA ASN A 101 13.42 20.77 -0.63
C ASN A 101 13.25 21.53 0.69
N PHE A 102 14.26 21.48 1.57
CA PHE A 102 14.25 22.17 2.87
C PHE A 102 14.15 23.70 2.77
N LYS A 103 14.47 24.30 1.60
CA LYS A 103 14.31 25.73 1.32
C LYS A 103 12.95 26.07 0.71
N ARG A 104 12.02 25.12 0.68
CA ARG A 104 10.71 25.23 0.00
C ARG A 104 10.82 25.52 -1.51
N THR A 105 11.94 25.16 -2.14
CA THR A 105 12.05 25.21 -3.60
C THR A 105 11.41 23.96 -4.19
N PHE A 106 10.56 24.13 -5.21
CA PHE A 106 9.95 23.02 -5.94
C PHE A 106 11.03 22.21 -6.66
N ILE A 107 11.12 20.91 -6.36
CA ILE A 107 12.13 20.00 -6.92
C ILE A 107 11.53 18.94 -7.85
N GLY A 108 10.21 18.83 -7.90
CA GLY A 108 9.51 17.85 -8.73
C GLY A 108 8.15 17.50 -8.12
N PHE A 109 7.55 16.43 -8.58
CA PHE A 109 6.25 15.97 -8.12
C PHE A 109 6.13 14.45 -8.27
N ASP A 110 5.34 13.84 -7.40
CA ASP A 110 4.93 12.46 -7.58
C ASP A 110 3.53 12.37 -8.16
N LEU A 111 3.30 11.35 -8.98
CA LEU A 111 1.99 10.93 -9.42
C LEU A 111 1.71 9.55 -8.84
N SER A 112 0.56 9.44 -8.18
CA SER A 112 -0.02 8.18 -7.72
C SER A 112 -1.20 7.84 -8.62
N LEU A 113 -1.14 6.69 -9.28
CA LEU A 113 -2.20 6.22 -10.16
C LEU A 113 -3.02 5.11 -9.48
N TYR A 114 -4.32 5.16 -9.64
CA TYR A 114 -5.29 4.19 -9.17
C TYR A 114 -6.19 3.77 -10.32
N ILE A 115 -6.30 2.48 -10.59
CA ILE A 115 -7.24 1.98 -11.61
C ILE A 115 -8.65 2.09 -11.02
N LEU A 116 -9.55 2.79 -11.71
CA LEU A 116 -10.93 2.91 -11.26
C LEU A 116 -11.69 1.59 -11.50
N PRO A 117 -12.24 0.94 -10.47
CA PRO A 117 -12.98 -0.30 -10.63
C PRO A 117 -14.29 -0.07 -11.38
N GLY A 118 -14.63 -0.98 -12.30
CA GLY A 118 -15.91 -0.96 -13.02
C GLY A 118 -15.92 -0.20 -14.35
N MET A 119 -14.79 0.39 -14.77
CA MET A 119 -14.65 0.89 -16.14
C MET A 119 -14.10 -0.23 -17.04
N GLU A 120 -14.89 -0.65 -18.03
CA GLU A 120 -14.50 -1.68 -18.99
C GLU A 120 -13.24 -1.24 -19.76
N ILE A 121 -12.22 -2.10 -19.75
CA ILE A 121 -11.05 -1.97 -20.62
C ILE A 121 -11.56 -2.07 -22.05
N SER A 122 -11.72 -0.92 -22.70
CA SER A 122 -12.23 -0.82 -24.05
C SER A 122 -11.12 -1.24 -25.02
N HIS A 123 -11.14 -2.50 -25.45
CA HIS A 123 -10.24 -2.99 -26.48
C HIS A 123 -10.64 -2.40 -27.84
N ARG A 124 -9.96 -1.34 -28.30
CA ARG A 124 -9.95 -1.02 -29.74
C ARG A 124 -9.19 -2.12 -30.47
N ARG A 125 -9.92 -3.14 -30.95
CA ARG A 125 -9.49 -4.24 -31.85
C ARG A 125 -7.98 -4.48 -31.88
N CYS A 126 -7.42 -4.99 -30.79
CA CYS A 126 -6.07 -5.55 -30.80
C CYS A 126 -6.18 -7.05 -30.51
N ASN A 127 -5.90 -7.88 -31.51
CA ASN A 127 -6.00 -9.34 -31.45
C ASN A 127 -4.83 -10.00 -30.68
N GLN A 128 -4.19 -9.31 -29.74
CA GLN A 128 -3.04 -9.84 -29.01
C GLN A 128 -3.33 -10.06 -27.51
N ARG A 129 -3.54 -11.35 -27.21
CA ARG A 129 -3.35 -12.10 -25.95
C ARG A 129 -3.84 -11.47 -24.61
N PRO A 130 -5.09 -11.76 -24.21
CA PRO A 130 -5.66 -11.45 -22.89
C PRO A 130 -4.94 -12.05 -21.65
N LYS A 131 -3.96 -12.95 -21.83
CA LYS A 131 -3.41 -13.74 -20.72
C LYS A 131 -2.47 -12.95 -19.79
N GLN A 132 -1.86 -11.86 -20.24
CA GLN A 132 -0.87 -11.11 -19.43
C GLN A 132 -1.51 -10.12 -18.44
N ILE A 133 -2.68 -9.57 -18.77
CA ILE A 133 -3.37 -8.59 -17.91
C ILE A 133 -3.93 -9.27 -16.65
N ALA A 134 -4.53 -10.46 -16.79
CA ALA A 134 -5.07 -11.21 -15.66
C ALA A 134 -3.99 -11.63 -14.65
N SER A 135 -2.79 -12.01 -15.12
CA SER A 135 -1.67 -12.34 -14.22
C SER A 135 -1.14 -11.11 -13.46
N VAL A 136 -1.14 -9.92 -14.07
CA VAL A 136 -0.73 -8.68 -13.39
C VAL A 136 -1.76 -8.29 -12.32
N MET A 137 -3.06 -8.39 -12.62
CA MET A 137 -4.12 -8.13 -11.63
C MET A 137 -4.09 -9.13 -10.47
N TYR A 138 -3.86 -10.41 -10.73
CA TYR A 138 -3.73 -11.45 -9.69
C TYR A 138 -2.52 -11.20 -8.79
N ASN A 139 -1.34 -10.92 -9.39
CA ASN A 139 -0.13 -10.63 -8.62
C ASN A 139 -0.30 -9.35 -7.76
N ASN A 140 -1.01 -8.35 -8.28
CA ASN A 140 -1.32 -7.14 -7.54
C ASN A 140 -2.25 -7.41 -6.36
N GLN A 141 -3.22 -8.32 -6.50
CA GLN A 141 -4.10 -8.71 -5.40
C GLN A 141 -3.34 -9.44 -4.29
N VAL A 142 -2.44 -10.36 -4.65
CA VAL A 142 -1.59 -11.07 -3.67
C VAL A 142 -0.67 -10.09 -2.94
N LEU A 143 -0.02 -9.18 -3.65
CA LEU A 143 0.84 -8.14 -3.06
C LEU A 143 0.06 -7.19 -2.15
N LEU A 144 -1.14 -6.79 -2.56
CA LEU A 144 -2.06 -5.99 -1.76
C LEU A 144 -2.42 -6.72 -0.46
N GLU A 145 -2.85 -7.98 -0.56
CA GLU A 145 -3.25 -8.78 0.60
C GLU A 145 -2.07 -8.96 1.58
N GLN A 146 -0.87 -9.24 1.07
CA GLN A 146 0.35 -9.26 1.88
C GLN A 146 0.63 -7.91 2.55
N GLY A 147 0.46 -6.81 1.83
CA GLY A 147 0.61 -5.45 2.37
C GLY A 147 -0.36 -5.18 3.53
N LEU A 148 -1.63 -5.56 3.39
CA LEU A 148 -2.65 -5.40 4.43
C LEU A 148 -2.35 -6.27 5.65
N LEU A 149 -1.97 -7.53 5.45
CA LEU A 149 -1.59 -8.43 6.55
C LEU A 149 -0.38 -7.91 7.31
N ARG A 150 0.62 -7.39 6.58
CA ARG A 150 1.80 -6.77 7.17
C ARG A 150 1.45 -5.50 7.95
N PHE A 151 0.57 -4.65 7.43
CA PHE A 151 0.09 -3.49 8.17
C PHE A 151 -0.62 -3.90 9.46
N TYR A 152 -1.55 -4.87 9.37
CA TYR A 152 -2.30 -5.40 10.50
C TYR A 152 -1.38 -5.93 11.61
N ILE A 153 -0.44 -6.83 11.27
CA ILE A 153 0.45 -7.44 12.25
C ILE A 153 1.34 -6.40 12.93
N ASN A 154 1.85 -5.42 12.17
CA ASN A 154 2.73 -4.37 12.71
C ASN A 154 1.99 -3.51 13.73
N LEU A 155 0.74 -3.15 13.41
CA LEU A 155 -0.08 -2.36 14.30
C LEU A 155 -0.36 -3.13 15.59
N GLN A 156 -0.79 -4.39 15.49
CA GLN A 156 -1.03 -5.24 16.66
C GLN A 156 0.23 -5.39 17.54
N LEU A 157 1.38 -5.73 16.94
CA LEU A 157 2.64 -5.88 17.66
C LEU A 157 3.07 -4.58 18.35
N ARG A 158 2.94 -3.43 17.68
CA ARG A 158 3.28 -2.12 18.27
C ARG A 158 2.40 -1.83 19.48
N HIS A 159 1.09 -2.04 19.42
CA HIS A 159 0.20 -1.81 20.56
C HIS A 159 0.49 -2.75 21.74
N LEU A 160 0.82 -4.02 21.47
CA LEU A 160 1.26 -4.94 22.52
C LEU A 160 2.61 -4.51 23.14
N GLN A 161 3.54 -3.97 22.33
CA GLN A 161 4.81 -3.40 22.82
C GLN A 161 4.58 -2.19 23.71
N THR A 162 3.68 -1.29 23.31
CA THR A 162 3.29 -0.11 24.10
C THR A 162 2.68 -0.55 25.43
N LEU A 163 1.72 -1.48 25.40
CA LEU A 163 1.10 -2.02 26.61
C LEU A 163 2.13 -2.62 27.58
N LEU A 164 3.11 -3.37 27.06
CA LEU A 164 4.20 -3.91 27.87
C LEU A 164 5.11 -2.82 28.46
N ALA A 165 5.41 -1.78 27.68
CA ALA A 165 6.25 -0.68 28.15
C ALA A 165 5.55 0.11 29.26
N GLU A 166 4.25 0.36 29.13
CA GLU A 166 3.43 1.07 30.11
C GLU A 166 3.27 0.27 31.42
N MET A 167 2.99 -1.02 31.33
CA MET A 167 2.69 -1.85 32.51
C MET A 167 3.92 -2.49 33.15
N GLY A 168 4.95 -2.77 32.36
CA GLY A 168 6.12 -3.56 32.76
C GLY A 168 7.47 -2.86 32.56
N GLY A 169 7.49 -1.67 31.96
CA GLY A 169 8.69 -0.92 31.64
C GLY A 169 9.39 -1.37 30.34
N GLN A 170 10.27 -0.51 29.85
CA GLN A 170 10.92 -0.67 28.53
C GLN A 170 11.64 -2.01 28.36
N ARG A 171 12.32 -2.50 29.40
CA ARG A 171 13.07 -3.76 29.36
C ARG A 171 12.19 -4.98 29.03
N ILE A 172 10.94 -4.99 29.47
CA ILE A 172 10.01 -6.08 29.18
C ILE A 172 9.53 -6.01 27.72
N SER A 173 9.26 -4.80 27.23
CA SER A 173 8.92 -4.55 25.82
C SER A 173 10.06 -4.97 24.88
N ASP A 174 11.31 -4.59 25.18
CA ASP A 174 12.50 -4.98 24.41
C ASP A 174 12.72 -6.50 24.40
N THR A 175 12.33 -7.19 25.48
CA THR A 175 12.41 -8.64 25.56
C THR A 175 11.41 -9.30 24.62
N MET A 176 10.17 -8.80 24.52
CA MET A 176 9.23 -9.27 23.51
C MET A 176 9.76 -9.04 22.10
N HIS A 177 10.31 -7.85 21.84
CA HIS A 177 10.87 -7.51 20.53
C HIS A 177 11.97 -8.51 20.10
N ARG A 178 12.88 -8.86 21.02
CA ARG A 178 13.92 -9.86 20.77
C ARG A 178 13.36 -11.26 20.51
N ILE A 179 12.29 -11.66 21.21
CA ILE A 179 11.61 -12.95 20.96
C ILE A 179 11.03 -12.99 19.54
N ILE A 180 10.32 -11.92 19.14
CA ILE A 180 9.73 -11.80 17.80
C ILE A 180 10.82 -11.83 16.72
N GLN A 181 11.89 -11.05 16.89
CA GLN A 181 13.02 -11.03 15.95
C GLN A 181 13.70 -12.39 15.82
N LYS A 182 13.95 -13.09 16.93
CA LYS A 182 14.61 -14.40 16.92
C LYS A 182 13.81 -15.47 16.19
N ASN A 183 12.48 -15.39 16.25
CA ASN A 183 11.57 -16.35 15.61
C ASN A 183 11.16 -15.94 14.19
N HIS A 184 11.67 -14.81 13.69
CA HIS A 184 11.51 -14.43 12.30
C HIS A 184 12.51 -15.22 11.43
N PRO A 185 12.08 -15.89 10.35
CA PRO A 185 12.93 -16.80 9.58
C PRO A 185 14.19 -16.15 8.98
N ASN A 186 14.18 -14.84 8.76
CA ASN A 186 15.27 -14.13 8.09
C ASN A 186 16.21 -13.35 9.02
N GLY A 187 15.99 -13.31 10.35
CA GLY A 187 16.90 -12.70 11.33
C GLY A 187 17.20 -11.19 11.19
N GLN A 188 16.85 -10.58 10.06
CA GLN A 188 16.88 -9.14 9.78
C GLN A 188 15.44 -8.63 9.72
N ASN A 189 15.28 -7.35 10.08
CA ASN A 189 14.04 -6.58 10.14
C ASN A 189 12.81 -7.31 9.59
N VAL A 190 11.87 -7.67 10.48
CA VAL A 190 10.55 -8.29 10.21
C VAL A 190 9.76 -7.58 9.08
N PHE A 191 10.23 -6.41 8.67
CA PHE A 191 9.53 -5.47 7.81
C PHE A 191 10.28 -5.14 6.51
N GLU A 192 11.39 -5.78 6.13
CA GLU A 192 12.08 -5.31 4.91
C GLU A 192 12.05 -6.25 3.71
N GLU A 193 12.01 -7.58 3.84
CA GLU A 193 12.06 -8.39 2.61
C GLU A 193 11.50 -9.81 2.72
N GLN A 194 10.79 -10.17 1.64
CA GLN A 194 10.26 -11.49 1.21
C GLN A 194 8.87 -11.92 1.68
N GLU A 195 8.24 -12.69 0.78
CA GLU A 195 6.92 -13.32 0.84
C GLU A 195 6.71 -14.06 2.17
N THR A 196 6.23 -13.34 3.17
CA THR A 196 5.91 -13.92 4.46
C THR A 196 4.52 -14.53 4.37
N THR A 197 4.41 -15.82 4.69
CA THR A 197 3.12 -16.50 4.63
C THR A 197 2.22 -16.08 5.79
N PRO A 198 0.88 -16.12 5.62
CA PRO A 198 -0.06 -15.82 6.69
C PRO A 198 0.18 -16.61 7.99
N GLU A 199 0.66 -17.85 7.89
CA GLU A 199 0.97 -18.72 9.02
C GLU A 199 2.13 -18.18 9.87
N VAL A 200 3.13 -17.55 9.23
CA VAL A 200 4.23 -16.90 9.94
C VAL A 200 3.69 -15.70 10.72
N TYR A 201 2.85 -14.86 10.11
CA TYR A 201 2.21 -13.75 10.82
C TYR A 201 1.35 -14.23 12.00
N ALA A 202 0.60 -15.31 11.81
CA ALA A 202 -0.21 -15.92 12.85
C ALA A 202 0.65 -16.38 14.04
N SER A 203 1.76 -17.06 13.76
CA SER A 203 2.71 -17.54 14.77
C SER A 203 3.34 -16.38 15.55
N LEU A 204 3.79 -15.33 14.85
CA LEU A 204 4.39 -14.15 15.50
C LEU A 204 3.38 -13.43 16.40
N LEU A 205 2.14 -13.23 15.93
CA LEU A 205 1.09 -12.60 16.73
C LEU A 205 0.76 -13.43 17.98
N ALA A 206 0.61 -14.74 17.82
CA ALA A 206 0.31 -15.65 18.90
C ALA A 206 1.41 -15.66 19.96
N GLN A 207 2.68 -15.64 19.54
CA GLN A 207 3.82 -15.56 20.45
C GLN A 207 3.85 -14.23 21.22
N ALA A 208 3.65 -13.11 20.54
CA ALA A 208 3.59 -11.79 21.16
C ALA A 208 2.45 -11.71 22.17
N ALA A 209 1.23 -12.07 21.76
CA ALA A 209 0.06 -12.07 22.63
C ALA A 209 0.24 -12.99 23.86
N ARG A 210 0.81 -14.19 23.66
CA ARG A 210 1.11 -15.12 24.76
C ARG A 210 2.13 -14.53 25.74
N TYR A 211 3.22 -13.94 25.23
CA TYR A 211 4.21 -13.29 26.09
C TYR A 211 3.59 -12.13 26.87
N THR A 212 2.87 -11.23 26.19
CA THR A 212 2.21 -10.09 26.84
C THR A 212 1.19 -10.55 27.89
N SER A 213 0.40 -11.58 27.60
CA SER A 213 -0.60 -12.10 28.54
C SER A 213 -0.01 -12.63 29.85
N ARG A 214 1.23 -13.14 29.84
CA ARG A 214 1.94 -13.58 31.05
C ARG A 214 2.38 -12.41 31.93
N VAL A 215 2.55 -11.23 31.35
CA VAL A 215 3.01 -10.03 32.05
C VAL A 215 1.82 -9.22 32.57
N VAL A 216 0.85 -8.91 31.70
CA VAL A 216 -0.23 -7.95 32.01
C VAL A 216 -1.61 -8.61 32.16
N GLY A 217 -1.70 -9.91 31.90
CA GLY A 217 -2.96 -10.65 31.91
C GLY A 217 -3.69 -10.64 30.57
N TRP A 218 -4.42 -11.72 30.29
CA TRP A 218 -5.10 -11.93 29.01
C TRP A 218 -6.19 -10.90 28.71
N ARG A 219 -6.94 -10.45 29.73
CA ARG A 219 -8.03 -9.47 29.55
C ARG A 219 -7.53 -8.18 28.89
N MET A 220 -6.40 -7.65 29.34
CA MET A 220 -5.82 -6.42 28.80
C MET A 220 -5.30 -6.62 27.36
N VAL A 221 -4.70 -7.78 27.08
CA VAL A 221 -4.29 -8.15 25.71
C VAL A 221 -5.49 -8.15 24.78
N LEU A 222 -6.58 -8.80 25.19
CA LEU A 222 -7.80 -8.88 24.38
C LEU A 222 -8.39 -7.49 24.12
N GLU A 223 -8.53 -6.65 25.15
CA GLU A 223 -9.06 -5.28 25.03
C GLU A 223 -8.19 -4.43 24.09
N THR A 224 -6.86 -4.53 24.21
CA THR A 224 -5.93 -3.79 23.33
C THR A 224 -6.06 -4.24 21.89
N MET A 225 -6.09 -5.56 21.63
CA MET A 225 -6.19 -6.07 20.27
C MET A 225 -7.55 -5.78 19.62
N GLN A 226 -8.64 -5.81 20.41
CA GLN A 226 -9.97 -5.39 19.96
C GLN A 226 -10.03 -3.89 19.68
N SER A 227 -9.36 -3.07 20.49
CA SER A 227 -9.24 -1.62 20.22
C SER A 227 -8.51 -1.36 18.91
N VAL A 228 -7.45 -2.11 18.61
CA VAL A 228 -6.74 -2.01 17.33
C VAL A 228 -7.65 -2.43 16.16
N ASP A 229 -8.41 -3.53 16.31
CA ASP A 229 -9.38 -3.99 15.30
C ASP A 229 -10.47 -2.93 15.00
N GLY A 230 -10.80 -2.08 15.98
CA GLY A 230 -11.75 -0.96 15.81
C GLY A 230 -11.16 0.27 15.12
N GLN A 231 -9.84 0.39 15.02
CA GLN A 231 -9.13 1.52 14.41
C GLN A 231 -8.69 1.25 12.96
N ILE A 232 -8.74 -0.01 12.51
CA ILE A 232 -8.33 -0.41 11.16
C ILE A 232 -9.50 -0.36 10.17
N ASP A 233 -9.16 -0.09 8.90
CA ASP A 233 -10.10 -0.12 7.79
C ASP A 233 -10.68 -1.52 7.56
N GLU A 234 -11.83 -1.56 6.87
CA GLU A 234 -12.59 -2.78 6.62
C GLU A 234 -11.79 -3.81 5.80
N LEU A 235 -10.94 -3.38 4.88
CA LEU A 235 -10.23 -4.31 4.00
C LEU A 235 -9.05 -4.96 4.68
N THR A 236 -8.28 -4.20 5.47
CA THR A 236 -7.27 -4.76 6.37
C THR A 236 -7.91 -5.79 7.29
N ARG A 237 -9.07 -5.47 7.87
CA ARG A 237 -9.78 -6.38 8.79
C ARG A 237 -10.22 -7.67 8.09
N LYS A 238 -10.79 -7.57 6.88
CA LYS A 238 -11.19 -8.74 6.07
C LYS A 238 -10.00 -9.58 5.61
N ALA A 239 -8.88 -8.96 5.24
CA ALA A 239 -7.65 -9.68 4.92
C ALA A 239 -7.16 -10.48 6.13
N ALA A 240 -7.07 -9.84 7.30
CA ALA A 240 -6.65 -10.50 8.54
C ALA A 240 -7.60 -11.64 8.96
N GLU A 241 -8.90 -11.50 8.72
CA GLU A 241 -9.89 -12.55 8.98
C GLU A 241 -9.72 -13.74 8.05
N ARG A 242 -9.55 -13.52 6.74
CA ARG A 242 -9.29 -14.58 5.75
C ARG A 242 -7.99 -15.34 6.06
N ALA A 243 -6.98 -14.62 6.54
CA ALA A 243 -5.71 -15.20 6.99
C ALA A 243 -5.80 -15.90 8.36
N GLY A 244 -6.97 -15.89 9.03
CA GLY A 244 -7.16 -16.53 10.33
C GLY A 244 -6.51 -15.81 11.51
N LEU A 245 -5.91 -14.63 11.32
CA LEU A 245 -5.20 -13.89 12.37
C LEU A 245 -6.13 -13.47 13.51
N ARG A 246 -7.39 -13.18 13.20
CA ARG A 246 -8.42 -12.80 14.21
C ARG A 246 -8.94 -13.99 15.02
N ASN A 247 -8.83 -15.21 14.49
CA ASN A 247 -9.33 -16.42 15.15
C ASN A 247 -8.36 -16.97 16.20
N LEU A 248 -7.08 -16.57 16.15
CA LEU A 248 -6.07 -16.95 17.15
C LEU A 248 -6.52 -16.59 18.56
N LEU A 249 -7.16 -15.43 18.74
CA LEU A 249 -7.65 -14.96 20.04
C LEU A 249 -8.76 -15.83 20.62
N LYS A 250 -9.57 -16.46 19.76
CA LYS A 250 -10.69 -17.31 20.19
C LYS A 250 -10.23 -18.72 20.56
N SER A 251 -9.22 -19.25 19.86
CA SER A 251 -8.82 -20.66 19.97
C SER A 251 -8.05 -21.04 21.23
N HIS A 252 -7.34 -20.10 21.86
CA HIS A 252 -6.41 -20.43 22.96
C HIS A 252 -7.02 -20.27 24.36
N TYR A 253 -8.20 -19.65 24.48
CA TYR A 253 -8.77 -19.25 25.78
C TYR A 253 -10.32 -19.28 25.80
N GLY A 254 -10.95 -19.89 24.79
CA GLY A 254 -12.37 -20.23 24.78
C GLY A 254 -12.63 -21.60 25.40
#